data_AF-A0A1Q8VGF3-F1
#
_entry.id   AF-A0A1Q8VGF3-F1
#
_cell.length_a   1.000
_cell.length_b   1.000
_cell.length_c   1.000
_cell.angle_alpha   90.00
_cell.angle_beta   90.00
_cell.angle_gamma   90.00
#
_symmetry.space_group_name_H-M   'P 1'
#
loop_
_entity.id
_entity.type
_entity.pdbx_description
1 polymer ?
#
loop_
_entity_poly.entity_id
_entity_poly.type
_entity_poly.pdbx_seq_one_letter_code
_entity_poly.pdbx_strand_id
1 'polypeptide(L)'
;MRSSVKVLSVAAALAMAVGLSACDEQDIAQPSPGGASATSSAETDSDASDTTPSEDSKDAKDSKSKGGETTKSGSTIQNIKPVTFKDEEIGLTQTCDKVVEDYAAPKYKKTHESDTVYLLHCTLEFSGDIAYSSTLSDSTSLQDKTKSTSKADEYGALVADDLKDDGLEPFDSEDSGSTKVEGWLAFAAVSESSALKPFSEGTTSIVYNREAGKGIQSGKQYPAYSDTQDLVLK
;
A
#
# COMPACT_ATOMS: atom_id res chain seq x y z
N MET A 1 -42.09 15.56 -36.58
CA MET A 1 -41.33 14.40 -37.09
C MET A 1 -41.38 13.29 -36.05
N ARG A 2 -41.30 12.01 -36.42
CA ARG A 2 -41.15 10.87 -35.49
C ARG A 2 -39.94 10.06 -35.95
N SER A 3 -38.83 10.13 -35.21
CA SER A 3 -37.60 9.41 -35.54
C SER A 3 -37.53 8.10 -34.75
N SER A 4 -37.65 6.98 -35.44
CA SER A 4 -37.49 5.65 -34.85
C SER A 4 -36.00 5.26 -34.84
N VAL A 5 -35.35 5.34 -33.69
CA VAL A 5 -33.95 4.89 -33.54
C VAL A 5 -33.93 3.36 -33.43
N LYS A 6 -33.30 2.68 -34.39
CA LYS A 6 -33.00 1.25 -34.30
C LYS A 6 -31.69 1.06 -33.55
N VAL A 7 -31.73 0.36 -32.43
CA VAL A 7 -30.53 -0.15 -31.75
C VAL A 7 -30.16 -1.49 -32.38
N LEU A 8 -28.94 -1.63 -32.90
CA LEU A 8 -28.36 -2.94 -33.21
C LEU A 8 -27.56 -3.42 -32.00
N SER A 9 -27.98 -4.54 -31.41
CA SER A 9 -27.18 -5.25 -30.42
C SER A 9 -26.16 -6.14 -31.12
N VAL A 10 -24.87 -5.95 -30.83
CA VAL A 10 -23.79 -6.87 -31.24
C VAL A 10 -23.48 -7.76 -30.04
N ALA A 11 -23.69 -9.06 -30.17
CA ALA A 11 -23.26 -10.04 -29.18
C ALA A 11 -21.89 -10.60 -29.57
N ALA A 12 -20.87 -10.37 -28.73
CA ALA A 12 -19.56 -11.00 -28.88
C ALA A 12 -19.50 -12.26 -28.01
N ALA A 13 -19.24 -13.41 -28.63
CA ALA A 13 -19.03 -14.67 -27.92
C ALA A 13 -17.54 -14.88 -27.64
N LEU A 14 -17.16 -14.91 -26.36
CA LEU A 14 -15.82 -15.29 -25.92
C LEU A 14 -15.75 -16.81 -25.71
N ALA A 15 -14.93 -17.49 -26.50
CA ALA A 15 -14.61 -18.89 -26.29
C ALA A 15 -13.46 -19.01 -25.28
N MET A 16 -13.67 -19.73 -24.18
CA MET A 16 -12.59 -20.10 -23.27
C MET A 16 -11.92 -21.39 -23.75
N ALA A 17 -10.59 -21.39 -23.81
CA ALA A 17 -9.78 -22.58 -24.02
C ALA A 17 -8.99 -22.88 -22.74
N VAL A 18 -9.13 -24.11 -22.23
CA VAL A 18 -8.35 -24.65 -21.10
C VAL A 18 -7.46 -25.78 -21.61
N GLY A 19 -6.25 -25.90 -21.07
CA GLY A 19 -5.31 -26.95 -21.43
C GLY A 19 -4.10 -26.99 -20.50
N LEU A 20 -4.01 -28.05 -19.68
CA LEU A 20 -2.84 -28.38 -18.85
C LEU A 20 -1.99 -29.42 -19.59
N SER A 21 -0.67 -29.41 -19.39
CA SER A 21 0.12 -30.66 -19.27
C SER A 21 1.56 -30.43 -18.78
N ALA A 22 1.95 -31.25 -17.79
CA ALA A 22 3.24 -31.95 -17.60
C ALA A 22 4.57 -31.21 -17.95
N CYS A 23 5.54 -31.06 -17.04
CA CYS A 23 6.28 -32.11 -16.29
C CYS A 23 7.13 -33.03 -17.18
N ASP A 24 8.46 -32.95 -17.05
CA ASP A 24 9.37 -34.10 -16.99
C ASP A 24 10.64 -33.69 -16.20
N GLU A 25 11.57 -34.61 -15.95
CA GLU A 25 12.31 -34.70 -14.68
C GLU A 25 13.86 -34.86 -14.83
N GLN A 26 14.57 -34.84 -13.69
CA GLN A 26 16.00 -35.24 -13.50
C GLN A 26 17.06 -34.30 -14.14
N ASP A 27 18.27 -34.14 -13.57
CA ASP A 27 19.17 -35.14 -12.97
C ASP A 27 19.80 -34.70 -11.62
N ILE A 28 20.32 -35.66 -10.82
CA ILE A 28 20.99 -35.44 -9.53
C ILE A 28 22.24 -36.32 -9.44
N ALA A 29 23.43 -35.72 -9.32
CA ALA A 29 24.68 -36.43 -9.03
C ALA A 29 25.64 -35.66 -8.09
N GLN A 30 25.78 -36.15 -6.86
CA GLN A 30 26.87 -35.90 -5.90
C GLN A 30 27.74 -37.20 -5.82
N PRO A 31 28.95 -37.26 -5.20
CA PRO A 31 29.69 -36.25 -4.42
C PRO A 31 31.22 -36.16 -4.73
N SER A 32 31.97 -35.49 -3.84
CA SER A 32 33.45 -35.24 -3.86
C SER A 32 34.33 -36.48 -3.54
N PRO A 33 35.67 -36.46 -3.77
CA PRO A 33 36.60 -36.03 -2.67
C PRO A 33 37.99 -35.43 -3.05
N GLY A 34 38.43 -34.38 -2.30
CA GLY A 34 39.78 -34.14 -1.70
C GLY A 34 41.10 -34.08 -2.52
N GLY A 35 42.13 -33.34 -2.02
CA GLY A 35 43.52 -33.51 -2.52
C GLY A 35 44.61 -32.41 -2.38
N ALA A 36 44.93 -31.94 -1.16
CA ALA A 36 46.27 -31.48 -0.67
C ALA A 36 47.32 -30.65 -1.49
N SER A 37 47.83 -29.58 -0.82
CA SER A 37 49.23 -29.03 -0.87
C SER A 37 49.72 -28.24 -2.13
N ALA A 38 50.72 -27.34 -2.08
CA ALA A 38 51.73 -27.05 -1.03
C ALA A 38 52.26 -25.57 -1.01
N THR A 39 52.75 -25.12 0.16
CA THR A 39 53.89 -24.17 0.43
C THR A 39 54.05 -22.86 -0.35
N SER A 40 53.91 -21.68 0.31
CA SER A 40 55.01 -20.83 0.88
C SER A 40 55.50 -19.73 -0.11
N SER A 41 55.93 -18.52 0.28
CA SER A 41 56.34 -17.89 1.56
C SER A 41 55.63 -16.50 1.73
N ALA A 42 55.44 -15.86 2.89
CA ALA A 42 56.33 -15.54 4.03
C ALA A 42 57.45 -14.53 3.64
N GLU A 43 57.74 -13.41 4.32
CA GLU A 43 57.23 -12.73 5.56
C GLU A 43 57.10 -11.19 5.27
N THR A 44 57.00 -10.17 6.15
CA THR A 44 57.19 -9.97 7.61
C THR A 44 56.51 -8.65 8.06
N ASP A 45 55.84 -8.67 9.23
CA ASP A 45 55.69 -7.68 10.33
C ASP A 45 55.66 -6.12 10.25
N SER A 46 55.11 -5.55 11.36
CA SER A 46 55.27 -4.20 11.97
C SER A 46 54.29 -3.07 11.55
N ASP A 47 53.83 -2.15 12.42
CA ASP A 47 53.59 -2.16 13.89
C ASP A 47 52.70 -0.93 14.28
N ALA A 48 52.06 -0.98 15.46
CA ALA A 48 51.57 0.10 16.35
C ALA A 48 50.79 1.35 15.86
N SER A 49 49.77 1.70 16.68
CA SER A 49 49.26 3.07 16.96
C SER A 49 48.51 3.85 15.83
N ASP A 50 47.62 4.80 16.11
CA ASP A 50 47.17 5.40 17.39
C ASP A 50 45.66 5.83 17.37
N THR A 51 45.24 6.61 18.37
CA THR A 51 43.91 7.27 18.60
C THR A 51 43.20 7.87 17.36
N THR A 52 41.86 8.09 17.30
CA THR A 52 40.93 8.69 18.30
C THR A 52 39.45 8.28 18.14
N PRO A 53 38.63 8.32 19.21
CA PRO A 53 37.16 8.44 19.12
C PRO A 53 36.69 9.90 19.19
N SER A 54 35.60 10.25 18.50
CA SER A 54 34.94 11.56 18.59
C SER A 54 33.42 11.43 18.60
N GLU A 55 32.81 11.61 19.77
CA GLU A 55 31.41 12.05 19.88
C GLU A 55 31.35 13.55 19.57
N ASP A 56 30.31 14.03 18.87
CA ASP A 56 29.77 15.36 19.18
C ASP A 56 28.27 15.45 18.87
N SER A 57 27.45 15.55 19.93
CA SER A 57 26.01 15.80 19.84
C SER A 57 25.73 17.24 20.26
N LYS A 58 25.17 18.07 19.36
CA LYS A 58 24.74 19.44 19.70
C LYS A 58 23.37 19.81 19.14
N ASP A 59 22.42 19.80 20.07
CA ASP A 59 21.40 20.83 20.28
C ASP A 59 20.35 21.10 19.21
N ALA A 60 19.20 20.46 19.46
CA ALA A 60 17.87 20.83 19.00
C ALA A 60 17.58 22.35 19.04
N LYS A 61 16.81 22.80 18.05
CA LYS A 61 16.06 24.07 18.14
C LYS A 61 14.56 23.79 18.31
N ASP A 62 14.19 23.46 19.54
CA ASP A 62 12.81 23.16 19.94
C ASP A 62 11.84 24.24 19.43
N SER A 63 11.02 23.84 18.46
CA SER A 63 9.97 24.64 17.85
C SER A 63 8.67 23.89 18.06
N LYS A 64 7.94 24.29 19.09
CA LYS A 64 6.78 23.61 19.69
C LYS A 64 5.56 23.51 18.76
N SER A 65 5.67 22.71 17.72
CA SER A 65 4.56 22.20 16.92
C SER A 65 3.77 21.14 17.71
N LYS A 66 2.51 20.93 17.31
CA LYS A 66 1.59 19.93 17.88
C LYS A 66 2.05 18.53 17.46
N GLY A 67 3.07 17.99 18.14
CA GLY A 67 3.83 16.81 17.72
C GLY A 67 2.97 15.58 17.44
N GLY A 68 2.87 15.22 16.16
CA GLY A 68 2.56 13.86 15.75
C GLY A 68 3.77 12.95 15.91
N GLU A 69 3.55 11.64 15.77
CA GLU A 69 4.63 10.67 15.62
C GLU A 69 5.28 10.86 14.24
N THR A 70 6.58 10.58 14.10
CA THR A 70 7.30 10.74 12.84
C THR A 70 7.86 9.41 12.37
N THR A 71 7.66 9.08 11.10
CA THR A 71 8.29 7.91 10.48
C THR A 71 9.81 8.08 10.44
N LYS A 72 10.54 6.98 10.25
CA LYS A 72 12.01 6.97 10.15
C LYS A 72 12.54 7.79 8.95
N SER A 73 11.77 7.92 7.87
CA SER A 73 12.03 8.83 6.74
C SER A 73 11.68 10.30 7.03
N GLY A 74 11.12 10.62 8.20
CA GLY A 74 10.77 11.98 8.63
C GLY A 74 9.34 12.42 8.29
N SER A 75 8.49 11.53 7.79
CA SER A 75 7.10 11.85 7.45
C SER A 75 6.24 12.00 8.72
N THR A 76 5.31 12.95 8.78
CA THR A 76 4.52 13.21 9.99
C THR A 76 3.20 12.42 10.01
N ILE A 77 3.02 11.59 11.03
CA ILE A 77 1.76 10.88 11.31
C ILE A 77 0.81 11.79 12.08
N GLN A 78 -0.37 12.02 11.52
CA GLN A 78 -1.42 12.84 12.11
C GLN A 78 -2.62 11.97 12.48
N ASN A 79 -3.24 12.24 13.62
CA ASN A 79 -4.44 11.53 14.05
C ASN A 79 -5.69 12.19 13.43
N ILE A 80 -6.58 11.40 12.82
CA ILE A 80 -7.91 11.86 12.37
C ILE A 80 -9.00 11.47 13.36
N LYS A 81 -10.15 12.15 13.32
CA LYS A 81 -11.40 11.61 13.87
C LYS A 81 -11.64 10.26 13.17
N PRO A 82 -11.85 9.15 13.90
CA PRO A 82 -12.00 7.84 13.26
C PRO A 82 -13.16 7.83 12.27
N VAL A 83 -12.89 7.35 11.07
CA VAL A 83 -13.84 7.13 9.98
C VAL A 83 -14.14 5.64 9.92
N THR A 84 -15.41 5.25 9.83
CA THR A 84 -15.81 3.83 9.81
C THR A 84 -16.81 3.55 8.70
N PHE A 85 -16.39 2.76 7.71
CA PHE A 85 -17.23 2.20 6.66
C PHE A 85 -17.79 0.84 7.09
N LYS A 86 -19.02 0.53 6.64
CA LYS A 86 -19.72 -0.73 6.96
C LYS A 86 -20.42 -1.31 5.74
N ASP A 87 -19.76 -2.25 5.09
CA ASP A 87 -20.33 -3.00 3.98
C ASP A 87 -20.99 -4.27 4.52
N GLU A 88 -22.29 -4.18 4.79
CA GLU A 88 -23.09 -5.28 5.35
C GLU A 88 -23.29 -6.45 4.36
N GLU A 89 -23.05 -6.25 3.05
CA GLU A 89 -23.23 -7.30 2.03
C GLU A 89 -22.10 -8.35 2.12
N ILE A 90 -20.85 -7.89 2.29
CA ILE A 90 -19.66 -8.73 2.52
C ILE A 90 -19.32 -8.92 4.01
N GLY A 91 -19.94 -8.15 4.91
CA GLY A 91 -19.69 -8.22 6.36
C GLY A 91 -18.40 -7.53 6.82
N LEU A 92 -17.91 -6.53 6.06
CA LEU A 92 -16.70 -5.75 6.36
C LEU A 92 -17.04 -4.52 7.22
N THR A 93 -16.26 -4.31 8.28
CA THR A 93 -16.10 -3.02 8.94
C THR A 93 -14.66 -2.53 8.73
N GLN A 94 -14.48 -1.41 8.02
CA GLN A 94 -13.20 -0.75 7.83
C GLN A 94 -13.18 0.51 8.69
N THR A 95 -12.26 0.62 9.65
CA THR A 95 -12.09 1.81 10.50
C THR A 95 -10.70 2.38 10.35
N CYS A 96 -10.59 3.69 10.10
CA CYS A 96 -9.31 4.36 9.86
C CYS A 96 -9.13 5.57 10.80
N ASP A 97 -7.94 5.74 11.39
CA ASP A 97 -7.72 6.63 12.55
C ASP A 97 -6.49 7.56 12.48
N LYS A 98 -5.52 7.29 11.58
CA LYS A 98 -4.33 8.12 11.34
C LYS A 98 -4.07 8.31 9.85
N VAL A 99 -3.34 9.36 9.51
CA VAL A 99 -2.95 9.72 8.14
C VAL A 99 -1.51 10.22 8.06
N VAL A 100 -0.89 10.11 6.89
CA VAL A 100 0.36 10.82 6.54
C VAL A 100 0.11 11.61 5.25
N GLU A 101 0.53 12.87 5.24
CA GLU A 101 0.51 13.76 4.06
C GLU A 101 1.91 13.81 3.44
N ASP A 102 1.98 13.74 2.10
CA ASP A 102 3.21 13.69 1.29
C ASP A 102 4.32 12.78 1.86
N TYR A 103 3.99 11.49 2.01
CA TYR A 103 4.92 10.48 2.47
C TYR A 103 6.20 10.44 1.62
N ALA A 104 7.35 10.35 2.29
CA ALA A 104 8.66 10.55 1.67
C ALA A 104 9.00 9.52 0.59
N ALA A 105 8.56 8.26 0.76
CA ALA A 105 8.63 7.17 -0.23
C ALA A 105 9.92 7.13 -1.11
N PRO A 106 11.13 7.05 -0.50
CA PRO A 106 12.39 7.25 -1.20
C PRO A 106 12.81 6.12 -2.17
N LYS A 107 12.12 4.97 -2.23
CA LYS A 107 12.26 3.98 -3.31
C LYS A 107 11.30 4.31 -4.44
N TYR A 108 10.01 4.54 -4.15
CA TYR A 108 8.99 4.89 -5.14
C TYR A 108 9.30 6.19 -5.89
N LYS A 109 9.58 7.29 -5.18
CA LYS A 109 9.78 8.62 -5.79
C LYS A 109 11.01 8.71 -6.71
N LYS A 110 11.89 7.71 -6.76
CA LYS A 110 13.00 7.63 -7.74
C LYS A 110 12.54 7.58 -9.21
N THR A 111 11.31 7.15 -9.47
CA THR A 111 10.68 7.21 -10.81
C THR A 111 9.36 7.98 -10.81
N HIS A 112 9.00 8.57 -9.67
CA HIS A 112 7.71 9.21 -9.37
C HIS A 112 7.92 10.55 -8.63
N GLU A 113 8.93 11.33 -9.03
CA GLU A 113 9.34 12.57 -8.36
C GLU A 113 8.21 13.61 -8.25
N SER A 114 7.24 13.60 -9.17
CA SER A 114 6.10 14.50 -9.24
C SER A 114 4.85 14.06 -8.46
N ASP A 115 4.87 12.87 -7.87
CA ASP A 115 3.67 12.18 -7.39
C ASP A 115 3.58 12.30 -5.86
N THR A 116 2.44 12.78 -5.36
CA THR A 116 2.21 12.98 -3.92
C THR A 116 1.65 11.70 -3.31
N VAL A 117 2.35 11.13 -2.33
CA VAL A 117 1.92 9.90 -1.65
C VAL A 117 1.21 10.23 -0.34
N TYR A 118 0.07 9.60 -0.09
CA TYR A 118 -0.71 9.75 1.13
C TYR A 118 -0.89 8.38 1.79
N LEU A 119 -0.81 8.31 3.11
CA LEU A 119 -1.09 7.06 3.84
C LEU A 119 -2.32 7.21 4.72
N LEU A 120 -3.09 6.13 4.86
CA LEU A 120 -4.23 6.02 5.77
C LEU A 120 -4.10 4.73 6.59
N HIS A 121 -3.98 4.88 7.91
CA HIS A 121 -3.96 3.73 8.83
C HIS A 121 -5.38 3.23 9.03
N CYS A 122 -5.61 1.94 8.79
CA CYS A 122 -6.92 1.31 8.94
C CYS A 122 -6.82 -0.06 9.65
N THR A 123 -7.93 -0.46 10.26
CA THR A 123 -8.23 -1.85 10.64
C THR A 123 -9.41 -2.31 9.78
N LEU A 124 -9.29 -3.48 9.14
CA LEU A 124 -10.37 -4.13 8.40
C LEU A 124 -10.79 -5.39 9.16
N GLU A 125 -12.05 -5.45 9.58
CA GLU A 125 -12.63 -6.58 10.33
C GLU A 125 -13.78 -7.22 9.55
N PHE A 126 -13.72 -8.54 9.38
CA PHE A 126 -14.65 -9.32 8.58
C PHE A 126 -15.49 -10.26 9.46
N SER A 127 -16.80 -10.27 9.22
CA SER A 127 -17.78 -11.08 9.97
C SER A 127 -18.60 -12.06 9.11
N GLY A 128 -18.32 -12.13 7.81
CA GLY A 128 -19.06 -12.93 6.83
C GLY A 128 -18.28 -14.12 6.24
N ASP A 129 -18.68 -14.55 5.03
CA ASP A 129 -17.97 -15.56 4.21
C ASP A 129 -16.87 -14.96 3.31
N ILE A 130 -16.56 -13.68 3.51
CA ILE A 130 -15.47 -12.93 2.89
C ILE A 130 -14.41 -12.61 3.95
N ALA A 131 -13.15 -12.60 3.54
CA ALA A 131 -11.99 -12.22 4.32
C ALA A 131 -11.10 -11.28 3.47
N TYR A 132 -9.98 -10.80 4.00
CA TYR A 132 -9.14 -9.84 3.27
C TYR A 132 -8.63 -10.38 1.92
N SER A 133 -8.65 -9.49 0.92
CA SER A 133 -7.94 -9.60 -0.36
C SER A 133 -7.55 -8.20 -0.85
N SER A 134 -6.46 -8.06 -1.61
CA SER A 134 -5.97 -6.75 -2.08
C SER A 134 -7.02 -5.90 -2.79
N THR A 135 -7.93 -6.54 -3.53
CA THR A 135 -9.08 -5.92 -4.20
C THR A 135 -10.03 -5.12 -3.29
N LEU A 136 -9.90 -5.25 -1.97
CA LEU A 136 -10.62 -4.42 -0.99
C LEU A 136 -9.82 -3.19 -0.58
N SER A 137 -8.49 -3.26 -0.54
CA SER A 137 -7.59 -2.09 -0.47
C SER A 137 -7.82 -1.20 -1.70
N ASP A 138 -7.81 -1.80 -2.90
CA ASP A 138 -8.07 -1.14 -4.20
C ASP A 138 -9.42 -0.38 -4.23
N SER A 139 -10.37 -0.75 -3.36
CA SER A 139 -11.70 -0.11 -3.28
C SER A 139 -11.73 1.17 -2.45
N THR A 140 -10.63 1.55 -1.78
CA THR A 140 -10.49 2.83 -1.07
C THR A 140 -9.78 3.86 -1.97
N SER A 141 -10.21 5.12 -1.91
CA SER A 141 -9.50 6.26 -2.53
C SER A 141 -9.66 7.55 -1.72
N LEU A 142 -8.83 8.56 -1.99
CA LEU A 142 -8.92 9.88 -1.39
C LEU A 142 -9.26 10.93 -2.46
N GLN A 143 -10.24 11.81 -2.20
CA GLN A 143 -10.75 12.76 -3.20
C GLN A 143 -11.02 14.15 -2.59
N ASP A 144 -10.75 15.22 -3.33
CA ASP A 144 -11.05 16.60 -2.91
C ASP A 144 -12.47 17.03 -3.33
N LYS A 145 -13.32 17.35 -2.35
CA LYS A 145 -14.72 17.78 -2.52
C LYS A 145 -14.90 19.05 -3.38
N THR A 146 -13.84 19.83 -3.56
CA THR A 146 -13.86 21.13 -4.26
C THR A 146 -13.23 21.09 -5.65
N LYS A 147 -12.46 20.05 -5.97
CA LYS A 147 -11.74 19.88 -7.24
C LYS A 147 -11.67 18.39 -7.60
N SER A 148 -12.59 17.92 -8.45
CA SER A 148 -12.70 16.51 -8.85
C SER A 148 -11.50 15.92 -9.62
N THR A 149 -10.55 16.75 -10.06
CA THR A 149 -9.27 16.29 -10.61
C THR A 149 -8.19 16.09 -9.54
N SER A 150 -8.41 16.55 -8.31
CA SER A 150 -7.55 16.25 -7.15
C SER A 150 -8.03 14.96 -6.48
N LYS A 151 -7.27 13.88 -6.68
CA LYS A 151 -7.55 12.56 -6.12
C LYS A 151 -6.27 11.73 -6.00
N ALA A 152 -6.25 10.79 -5.07
CA ALA A 152 -5.24 9.76 -4.95
C ALA A 152 -5.91 8.38 -4.93
N ASP A 153 -5.47 7.50 -5.84
CA ASP A 153 -5.94 6.11 -5.95
C ASP A 153 -4.97 5.17 -5.22
N GLU A 154 -5.34 3.90 -4.98
CA GLU A 154 -4.49 2.92 -4.28
C GLU A 154 -3.20 2.62 -5.05
N TYR A 155 -2.06 2.66 -4.36
CA TYR A 155 -0.71 2.40 -4.89
C TYR A 155 0.15 1.52 -3.95
N GLY A 156 -0.44 0.85 -2.95
CA GLY A 156 0.21 0.15 -1.83
C GLY A 156 1.32 -0.80 -2.25
N ALA A 157 1.08 -1.64 -3.25
CA ALA A 157 2.07 -2.60 -3.77
C ALA A 157 3.35 -1.93 -4.32
N LEU A 158 3.30 -0.66 -4.73
CA LEU A 158 4.44 0.11 -5.25
C LEU A 158 5.18 0.91 -4.16
N VAL A 159 4.61 1.03 -2.95
CA VAL A 159 5.21 1.73 -1.79
C VAL A 159 5.45 0.83 -0.57
N ALA A 160 4.99 -0.42 -0.57
CA ALA A 160 5.16 -1.39 0.52
C ALA A 160 6.63 -1.55 0.96
N ASP A 161 7.56 -1.42 0.02
CA ASP A 161 9.00 -1.50 0.25
C ASP A 161 9.54 -0.29 1.04
N ASP A 162 8.97 0.91 0.85
CA ASP A 162 9.29 2.09 1.67
C ASP A 162 8.63 2.03 3.04
N LEU A 163 7.36 1.58 3.09
CA LEU A 163 6.62 1.39 4.34
C LEU A 163 7.35 0.42 5.30
N LYS A 164 7.81 -0.73 4.78
CA LYS A 164 8.59 -1.72 5.54
C LYS A 164 9.95 -1.18 5.99
N ASP A 165 10.63 -0.36 5.17
CA ASP A 165 11.87 0.33 5.59
C ASP A 165 11.62 1.30 6.75
N ASP A 166 10.44 1.92 6.83
CA ASP A 166 10.04 2.84 7.90
C ASP A 166 9.43 2.16 9.14
N GLY A 167 9.14 0.86 9.09
CA GLY A 167 8.45 0.13 10.16
C GLY A 167 6.93 0.35 10.18
N LEU A 168 6.34 0.73 9.05
CA LEU A 168 4.90 0.81 8.84
C LEU A 168 4.42 -0.47 8.15
N GLU A 169 3.45 -1.17 8.75
CA GLU A 169 2.89 -2.39 8.15
C GLU A 169 2.03 -2.03 6.92
N PRO A 170 2.38 -2.47 5.70
CA PRO A 170 1.52 -2.32 4.54
C PRO A 170 0.44 -3.42 4.55
N PHE A 171 -0.67 -3.19 3.86
CA PHE A 171 -1.54 -4.30 3.44
C PHE A 171 -0.93 -5.00 2.23
N ASP A 172 -0.70 -6.31 2.28
CA ASP A 172 -0.08 -7.05 1.16
C ASP A 172 -0.67 -8.44 0.87
N SER A 173 0.11 -9.36 0.28
CA SER A 173 -0.34 -10.73 -0.06
C SER A 173 -0.51 -11.62 1.17
N GLU A 174 0.29 -11.44 2.22
CA GLU A 174 0.34 -12.34 3.37
C GLU A 174 -0.90 -12.21 4.28
N ASP A 175 -1.57 -11.04 4.20
CA ASP A 175 -2.88 -10.79 4.80
C ASP A 175 -4.02 -11.66 4.20
N SER A 176 -3.82 -12.25 3.01
CA SER A 176 -4.90 -12.86 2.21
C SER A 176 -5.64 -13.98 2.95
N GLY A 177 -6.95 -13.80 3.13
CA GLY A 177 -7.80 -14.74 3.86
C GLY A 177 -7.91 -14.48 5.38
N SER A 178 -7.21 -13.47 5.91
CA SER A 178 -7.35 -13.04 7.31
C SER A 178 -8.70 -12.34 7.55
N THR A 179 -9.34 -12.67 8.68
CA THR A 179 -10.62 -12.06 9.09
C THR A 179 -10.46 -10.76 9.89
N LYS A 180 -9.23 -10.42 10.28
CA LYS A 180 -8.86 -9.11 10.82
C LYS A 180 -7.44 -8.77 10.39
N VAL A 181 -7.25 -7.57 9.83
CA VAL A 181 -5.96 -7.03 9.42
C VAL A 181 -5.87 -5.55 9.82
N GLU A 182 -4.67 -5.04 10.09
CA GLU A 182 -4.41 -3.67 10.53
C GLU A 182 -3.08 -3.18 9.94
N GLY A 183 -3.08 -2.01 9.32
CA GLY A 183 -1.95 -1.53 8.53
C GLY A 183 -2.25 -0.23 7.80
N TRP A 184 -1.38 0.10 6.84
CA TRP A 184 -1.43 1.33 6.06
C TRP A 184 -1.84 1.06 4.61
N LEU A 185 -2.97 1.64 4.21
CA LEU A 185 -3.27 1.86 2.79
C LEU A 185 -2.41 3.03 2.30
N ALA A 186 -1.84 2.92 1.10
CA ALA A 186 -1.08 4.00 0.48
C ALA A 186 -1.71 4.40 -0.85
N PHE A 187 -1.78 5.70 -1.10
CA PHE A 187 -2.40 6.29 -2.28
C PHE A 187 -1.44 7.25 -2.97
N ALA A 188 -1.45 7.29 -4.30
CA ALA A 188 -0.68 8.27 -5.06
C ALA A 188 -1.58 9.20 -5.87
N ALA A 189 -1.32 10.50 -5.76
CA ALA A 189 -1.80 11.50 -6.70
C ALA A 189 -0.74 11.67 -7.80
N VAL A 190 -1.01 11.09 -8.98
CA VAL A 190 -0.07 11.06 -10.11
C VAL A 190 -0.01 12.46 -10.77
N SER A 191 1.14 13.11 -10.67
CA SER A 191 1.39 14.55 -10.88
C SER A 191 0.78 15.50 -9.85
N GLU A 192 1.54 16.58 -9.56
CA GLU A 192 1.14 17.80 -8.84
C GLU A 192 -0.29 18.30 -9.18
N SER A 193 -0.70 18.16 -10.44
CA SER A 193 -2.02 18.64 -10.91
C SER A 193 -3.19 17.88 -10.28
N SER A 194 -2.96 16.65 -9.81
CA SER A 194 -3.92 15.79 -9.12
C SER A 194 -3.73 15.73 -7.59
N ALA A 195 -2.67 16.35 -7.06
CA ALA A 195 -2.43 16.39 -5.62
C ALA A 195 -3.65 16.92 -4.86
N LEU A 196 -3.98 16.27 -3.75
CA LEU A 196 -4.98 16.74 -2.79
C LEU A 196 -4.47 18.03 -2.13
N LYS A 197 -5.40 18.88 -1.72
CA LYS A 197 -5.06 20.00 -0.83
C LYS A 197 -4.65 19.48 0.55
N PRO A 198 -3.90 20.27 1.34
CA PRO A 198 -3.57 19.90 2.71
C PRO A 198 -4.82 19.50 3.50
N PHE A 199 -4.76 18.40 4.24
CA PHE A 199 -5.92 17.86 4.99
C PHE A 199 -6.43 18.83 6.06
N SER A 200 -5.58 19.78 6.48
CA SER A 200 -5.95 20.93 7.32
C SER A 200 -6.98 21.89 6.70
N GLU A 201 -7.18 21.90 5.38
CA GLU A 201 -8.30 22.62 4.73
C GLU A 201 -9.66 21.89 4.88
N GLY A 202 -9.67 20.61 5.27
CA GLY A 202 -10.88 19.81 5.45
C GLY A 202 -11.64 19.49 4.15
N THR A 203 -11.02 19.68 2.99
CA THR A 203 -11.63 19.43 1.66
C THR A 203 -11.54 17.98 1.20
N THR A 204 -10.69 17.15 1.81
CA THR A 204 -10.55 15.73 1.47
C THR A 204 -11.65 14.87 2.09
N SER A 205 -12.14 13.91 1.34
CA SER A 205 -12.97 12.79 1.82
C SER A 205 -12.31 11.46 1.49
N ILE A 206 -12.51 10.47 2.35
CA ILE A 206 -12.17 9.07 2.09
C ILE A 206 -13.39 8.44 1.42
N VAL A 207 -13.17 7.75 0.30
CA VAL A 207 -14.20 7.10 -0.50
C VAL A 207 -13.97 5.60 -0.45
N TYR A 208 -14.97 4.85 0.02
CA TYR A 208 -15.04 3.40 -0.14
C TYR A 208 -15.98 3.09 -1.31
N ASN A 209 -15.50 2.37 -2.33
CA ASN A 209 -16.25 2.08 -3.54
C ASN A 209 -15.88 0.69 -4.07
N ARG A 210 -16.60 -0.33 -3.59
CA ARG A 210 -16.41 -1.72 -3.99
C ARG A 210 -17.35 -2.07 -5.14
N GLU A 211 -16.78 -2.56 -6.25
CA GLU A 211 -17.57 -3.04 -7.39
C GLU A 211 -18.42 -4.28 -7.07
N ALA A 212 -19.35 -4.62 -7.97
CA ALA A 212 -20.17 -5.82 -7.85
C ALA A 212 -19.30 -7.08 -8.03
N GLY A 213 -19.28 -7.94 -7.02
CA GLY A 213 -18.34 -9.05 -6.90
C GLY A 213 -19.00 -10.42 -6.85
N LYS A 214 -18.17 -11.47 -6.91
CA LYS A 214 -18.58 -12.85 -6.64
C LYS A 214 -17.58 -13.49 -5.67
N GLY A 215 -18.05 -14.00 -4.54
CA GLY A 215 -17.23 -14.70 -3.57
C GLY A 215 -16.62 -15.95 -4.19
N ILE A 216 -15.29 -16.07 -4.16
CA ILE A 216 -14.57 -17.15 -4.84
C ILE A 216 -14.92 -18.52 -4.25
N GLN A 217 -15.07 -18.61 -2.92
CA GLN A 217 -15.38 -19.85 -2.21
C GLN A 217 -16.89 -20.18 -2.23
N SER A 218 -17.74 -19.24 -1.81
CA SER A 218 -19.19 -19.46 -1.67
C SER A 218 -19.96 -19.37 -2.99
N GLY A 219 -19.39 -18.73 -4.02
CA GLY A 219 -20.05 -18.44 -5.27
C GLY A 219 -21.17 -17.38 -5.20
N LYS A 220 -21.44 -16.82 -4.01
CA LYS A 220 -22.43 -15.76 -3.77
C LYS A 220 -22.08 -14.51 -4.59
N GLN A 221 -23.09 -13.86 -5.16
CA GLN A 221 -22.95 -12.54 -5.78
C GLN A 221 -23.19 -11.44 -4.74
N TYR A 222 -22.44 -10.35 -4.88
CA TYR A 222 -22.51 -9.18 -4.00
C TYR A 222 -22.76 -7.94 -4.88
N PRO A 223 -23.74 -7.09 -4.57
CA PRO A 223 -23.94 -5.84 -5.31
C PRO A 223 -22.74 -4.91 -5.09
N ALA A 224 -22.57 -3.94 -5.99
CA ALA A 224 -21.65 -2.84 -5.76
C ALA A 224 -22.13 -2.02 -4.55
N TYR A 225 -21.19 -1.53 -3.75
CA TYR A 225 -21.45 -0.71 -2.56
C TYR A 225 -20.48 0.47 -2.56
N SER A 226 -20.96 1.65 -2.20
CA SER A 226 -20.09 2.79 -1.92
C SER A 226 -20.61 3.69 -0.80
N ASP A 227 -19.66 4.28 -0.09
CA ASP A 227 -19.87 5.29 0.95
C ASP A 227 -18.71 6.31 0.91
N THR A 228 -18.92 7.50 1.46
CA THR A 228 -17.94 8.60 1.40
C THR A 228 -18.03 9.42 2.67
N GLN A 229 -16.92 9.52 3.40
CA GLN A 229 -16.85 10.17 4.69
C GLN A 229 -15.69 11.18 4.76
N ASP A 230 -15.86 12.22 5.56
CA ASP A 230 -14.91 13.33 5.62
C ASP A 230 -13.65 12.99 6.41
N LEU A 231 -12.48 13.27 5.81
CA LEU A 231 -11.20 13.20 6.49
C LEU A 231 -11.04 14.46 7.36
N VAL A 232 -10.97 14.28 8.68
CA VAL A 232 -10.90 15.41 9.63
C VAL A 232 -9.81 15.17 10.68
N LEU A 233 -8.77 16.00 10.67
CA LEU A 233 -7.68 15.99 11.65
C LEU A 233 -8.18 16.29 13.09
N LYS A 234 -7.43 15.84 14.11
CA LYS A 234 -7.62 16.14 15.55
C LYS A 234 -6.72 17.28 16.01
#